data_AF-A0A0G1R5F0-F1
#
_entry.id   AF-A0A0G1R5F0-F1
#
_cell.length_a   1.000
_cell.length_b   1.000
_cell.length_c   1.000
_cell.angle_alpha   90.00
_cell.angle_beta   90.00
_cell.angle_gamma   90.00
#
_symmetry.space_group_name_H-M   'P 1'
#
loop_
_entity.id
_entity.type
_entity.pdbx_description
1 polymer ?
#
loop_
_entity_poly.entity_id
_entity_poly.type
_entity_poly.pdbx_seq_one_letter_code
_entity_poly.pdbx_strand_id
1 'polypeptide(L)'
;MGLLDGGIKSIIGGALKGIFLDFNIIRKVTVAADNPWEPPISVDSETACKAIVTRFKYTEIDGERVKTEDRKVLILADGLTISPEIGDYISGASETKRYQIVSAVTKDPAGATFVCHCR
;
A
#
# COMPACT_ATOMS: atom_id res chain seq x y z
N MET A 1 -8.56 1.80 -26.15
CA MET A 1 -7.62 1.61 -25.03
C MET A 1 -7.03 0.22 -25.16
N GLY A 2 -5.71 0.12 -25.29
CA GLY A 2 -5.02 -1.16 -25.50
C GLY A 2 -4.89 -1.98 -24.21
N LEU A 3 -4.72 -3.29 -24.34
CA LEU A 3 -4.58 -4.22 -23.21
C LEU A 3 -3.42 -3.82 -22.27
N LEU A 4 -2.33 -3.34 -22.86
CA LEU A 4 -1.10 -2.93 -22.17
C LEU A 4 -1.14 -1.50 -21.64
N ASP A 5 -2.11 -0.70 -22.06
CA ASP A 5 -2.26 0.71 -21.70
C ASP A 5 -3.35 0.88 -20.61
N GLY A 6 -3.17 0.15 -19.50
CA GLY A 6 -4.08 0.19 -18.35
C GLY A 6 -5.33 -0.69 -18.46
N GLY A 7 -5.57 -1.37 -19.59
CA GLY A 7 -6.68 -2.31 -19.74
C GLY A 7 -6.62 -3.48 -18.74
N ILE A 8 -5.43 -4.08 -18.54
CA ILE A 8 -5.22 -5.16 -17.56
C ILE A 8 -5.53 -4.70 -16.13
N LYS A 9 -5.15 -3.48 -15.77
CA LYS A 9 -5.41 -2.89 -14.45
C LYS A 9 -6.91 -2.81 -14.17
N SER A 10 -7.70 -2.34 -15.14
CA SER A 10 -9.15 -2.24 -15.01
C SER A 10 -9.84 -3.62 -14.97
N ILE A 11 -9.38 -4.59 -15.78
CA ILE A 11 -9.94 -5.95 -15.78
C ILE A 11 -9.68 -6.66 -14.44
N ILE A 12 -8.44 -6.58 -13.93
CA ILE A 12 -8.06 -7.20 -12.66
C ILE A 12 -8.77 -6.50 -11.49
N GLY A 13 -8.83 -5.17 -11.50
CA GLY A 13 -9.56 -4.39 -10.52
C GLY A 13 -11.04 -4.75 -10.46
N GLY A 14 -11.70 -4.85 -11.62
CA GLY A 14 -13.10 -5.25 -11.72
C GLY A 14 -13.37 -6.67 -11.23
N ALA A 15 -12.54 -7.63 -11.65
CA ALA A 15 -12.71 -9.05 -11.31
C ALA A 15 -12.43 -9.34 -9.82
N LEU A 16 -11.47 -8.65 -9.20
CA LEU A 16 -11.02 -8.92 -7.83
C LEU A 16 -11.65 -7.99 -6.79
N LYS A 17 -12.50 -7.03 -7.21
CA LYS A 17 -13.14 -6.05 -6.33
C LYS A 17 -13.89 -6.68 -5.14
N GLY A 18 -14.47 -7.87 -5.34
CA GLY A 18 -15.22 -8.58 -4.30
C GLY A 18 -14.37 -9.35 -3.29
N ILE A 19 -13.08 -9.55 -3.55
CA ILE A 19 -12.16 -10.29 -2.68
C ILE A 19 -11.28 -9.31 -1.89
N PHE A 20 -10.95 -8.15 -2.48
CA PHE A 20 -10.13 -7.15 -1.83
C PHE A 20 -10.96 -6.27 -0.89
N LEU A 21 -10.48 -6.16 0.34
CA LEU A 21 -11.12 -5.37 1.39
C LEU A 21 -10.73 -3.90 1.26
N ASP A 22 -11.52 -3.03 1.89
CA ASP A 22 -11.28 -1.59 1.91
C ASP A 22 -10.22 -1.22 2.95
N PHE A 23 -9.19 -0.55 2.46
CA PHE A 23 -8.03 -0.09 3.22
C PHE A 23 -7.73 1.37 2.88
N ASN A 24 -6.99 2.04 3.76
CA ASN A 24 -6.44 3.38 3.53
C ASN A 24 -4.92 3.32 3.66
N ILE A 25 -4.24 3.93 2.69
CA ILE A 25 -2.82 4.25 2.78
C ILE A 25 -2.71 5.62 3.43
N ILE A 26 -2.00 5.70 4.55
CA ILE A 26 -1.77 6.91 5.33
C ILE A 26 -0.31 7.30 5.13
N ARG A 27 -0.09 8.44 4.47
CA ARG A 27 1.23 9.04 4.28
C ARG A 27 1.33 10.31 5.11
N LYS A 28 2.40 10.43 5.89
CA LYS A 28 2.68 11.66 6.62
C LYS A 28 3.34 12.66 5.68
N VAL A 29 2.66 13.77 5.41
CA VAL A 29 3.13 14.82 4.52
C VAL A 29 3.49 16.05 5.34
N THR A 30 4.70 16.58 5.15
CA THR A 30 5.09 17.86 5.74
C THR A 30 4.63 19.00 4.84
N VAL A 31 3.77 19.86 5.39
CA VAL A 31 3.34 21.09 4.75
C VAL A 31 4.27 22.20 5.23
N ALA A 32 4.90 22.90 4.28
CA ALA A 32 5.72 24.06 4.58
C ALA A 32 4.86 25.13 5.28
N ALA A 33 5.41 25.79 6.28
CA ALA A 33 4.71 26.90 6.89
C ALA A 33 4.60 28.07 5.91
N ASP A 34 3.49 28.82 5.97
CA ASP A 34 3.28 30.00 5.13
C ASP A 34 4.34 31.08 5.42
N ASN A 35 4.88 31.09 6.65
CA ASN A 35 5.94 32.00 7.06
C ASN A 35 7.26 31.26 7.36
N PRO A 36 8.43 31.82 6.98
CA PRO A 36 9.75 31.18 7.19
C PRO A 36 10.15 30.92 8.66
N TRP A 37 9.51 31.58 9.63
CA TRP A 37 9.81 31.44 11.06
C TRP A 37 8.88 30.48 11.80
N GLU A 38 7.85 29.96 11.13
CA GLU A 38 6.92 28.99 11.70
C GLU A 38 7.42 27.55 11.43
N PRO A 39 7.30 26.64 12.41
CA PRO A 39 7.67 25.25 12.18
C PRO A 39 6.71 24.61 11.16
N PRO A 40 7.19 23.77 10.24
CA PRO A 40 6.33 23.06 9.30
C PRO A 40 5.42 22.08 10.04
N ILE A 41 4.19 21.94 9.56
CA ILE A 41 3.18 21.06 10.16
C ILE A 41 3.20 19.74 9.41
N SER A 42 3.13 18.62 10.12
CA SER A 42 2.91 17.31 9.50
C SER A 42 1.43 16.97 9.50
N VAL A 43 0.88 16.68 8.33
CA VAL A 43 -0.51 16.27 8.14
C VAL A 43 -0.54 14.87 7.57
N ASP A 44 -1.46 14.04 8.06
CA ASP A 44 -1.69 12.71 7.54
C ASP A 44 -2.59 12.80 6.30
N SER A 45 -2.09 12.33 5.16
CA SER A 45 -2.83 12.20 3.91
C SER A 45 -3.33 10.77 3.77
N GLU A 46 -4.65 10.60 3.75
CA GLU A 46 -5.28 9.29 3.58
C GLU A 46 -5.71 9.09 2.13
N THR A 47 -5.31 7.96 1.54
CA THR A 47 -5.76 7.54 0.21
C THR A 47 -6.43 6.19 0.30
N ALA A 48 -7.71 6.13 -0.08
CA ALA A 48 -8.48 4.90 -0.11
C ALA A 48 -7.90 3.93 -1.16
N CYS A 49 -7.78 2.67 -0.78
CA CYS A 49 -7.27 1.60 -1.62
C CYS A 49 -8.00 0.28 -1.32
N LYS A 50 -7.80 -0.70 -2.20
CA LYS A 50 -8.27 -2.05 -1.99
C LYS A 50 -7.07 -2.97 -1.82
N ALA A 51 -7.04 -3.72 -0.72
CA ALA A 51 -5.91 -4.57 -0.38
C ALA A 51 -6.33 -5.92 0.22
N ILE A 52 -5.40 -6.88 0.17
CA ILE A 52 -5.48 -8.15 0.89
C ILE A 52 -4.23 -8.31 1.74
N VAL A 53 -4.42 -8.62 3.02
CA VAL A 53 -3.34 -8.93 3.95
C VAL A 53 -3.14 -10.44 4.01
N THR A 54 -1.93 -10.90 3.72
CA THR A 54 -1.53 -12.31 3.77
C THR A 54 -0.32 -12.51 4.67
N ARG A 55 -0.06 -13.77 5.04
CA ARG A 55 1.14 -14.16 5.79
C ARG A 55 2.23 -14.60 4.84
N PHE A 56 3.49 -14.34 5.18
CA PHE A 56 4.63 -14.94 4.48
C PHE A 56 4.63 -16.47 4.66
N LYS A 57 5.05 -17.19 3.61
CA LYS A 57 5.25 -18.63 3.70
C LYS A 57 6.47 -18.94 4.56
N TYR A 58 6.50 -20.12 5.16
CA TYR A 58 7.60 -20.53 6.02
C TYR A 58 8.97 -20.50 5.31
N THR A 59 8.99 -20.79 4.01
CA THR A 59 10.19 -20.75 3.17
C THR A 59 10.67 -19.33 2.85
N GLU A 60 9.85 -18.31 3.07
CA GLU A 60 10.17 -16.89 2.84
C GLU A 60 10.64 -16.21 4.13
N ILE A 61 10.55 -16.89 5.29
CA ILE A 61 10.95 -16.35 6.59
C ILE A 61 12.43 -16.62 6.79
N ASP A 62 13.21 -15.54 6.78
CA ASP A 62 14.66 -15.54 6.98
C ASP A 62 15.06 -15.31 8.45
N GLY A 63 14.11 -14.89 9.30
CA GLY A 63 14.32 -14.65 10.73
C GLY A 63 14.89 -13.27 11.07
N GLU A 64 15.72 -12.70 10.19
CA GLU A 64 16.23 -11.33 10.34
C GLU A 64 15.42 -10.31 9.53
N ARG A 65 15.40 -10.46 8.21
CA ARG A 65 14.76 -9.49 7.30
C ARG A 65 13.25 -9.63 7.22
N VAL A 66 12.78 -10.87 7.12
CA VAL A 66 11.36 -11.22 7.12
C VAL A 66 11.10 -12.02 8.38
N LYS A 67 10.31 -11.44 9.30
CA LYS A 67 9.94 -12.08 10.57
C LYS A 67 8.59 -12.78 10.45
N THR A 68 8.34 -13.77 11.30
CA THR A 68 7.06 -14.53 11.33
C THR A 68 5.83 -13.65 11.56
N GLU A 69 6.01 -12.52 12.24
CA GLU A 69 4.92 -11.57 12.52
C GLU A 69 4.63 -10.63 11.35
N ASP A 70 5.55 -10.51 10.40
CA ASP A 70 5.40 -9.63 9.25
C ASP A 70 4.25 -10.10 8.35
N ARG A 71 3.70 -9.16 7.58
CA ARG A 71 2.58 -9.37 6.68
C ARG A 71 2.92 -8.96 5.26
N LYS A 72 2.41 -9.72 4.32
CA LYS A 72 2.50 -9.45 2.89
C LYS A 72 1.17 -8.85 2.45
N VAL A 73 1.17 -7.57 2.12
CA VAL A 73 -0.02 -6.85 1.69
C VAL A 73 0.01 -6.71 0.18
N LEU A 74 -1.06 -7.15 -0.48
CA LEU A 74 -1.24 -7.00 -1.91
C LEU A 74 -2.28 -5.90 -2.15
N ILE A 75 -1.92 -4.85 -2.87
CA ILE A 75 -2.76 -3.68 -3.13
C ILE A 75 -3.13 -3.66 -4.61
N LEU A 76 -4.40 -3.41 -4.91
CA LEU A 76 -4.83 -3.15 -6.28
C LEU A 76 -4.38 -1.74 -6.67
N ALA A 77 -3.73 -1.64 -7.83
CA ALA A 77 -3.41 -0.34 -8.39
C ALA A 77 -4.68 0.38 -8.88
N ASP A 78 -5.75 -0.37 -9.18
CA ASP A 78 -7.00 0.19 -9.71
C ASP A 78 -7.66 1.14 -8.70
N GLY A 79 -7.93 2.37 -9.14
CA GLY A 79 -8.37 3.47 -8.28
C GLY A 79 -7.28 4.13 -7.43
N LEU A 80 -6.05 3.59 -7.38
CA LEU A 80 -4.95 4.19 -6.62
C LEU A 80 -4.20 5.24 -7.48
N THR A 81 -4.15 6.47 -6.98
CA THR A 81 -3.46 7.62 -7.61
C THR A 81 -2.01 7.77 -7.16
N ILE A 82 -1.64 7.19 -6.01
CA ILE A 82 -0.29 7.24 -5.44
C ILE A 82 0.42 5.89 -5.58
N SER A 83 1.75 5.89 -5.67
CA SER A 83 2.52 4.66 -5.48
C SER A 83 2.82 4.52 -3.99
N PRO A 84 2.51 3.37 -3.35
CA PRO A 84 2.90 3.14 -1.95
C PRO A 84 4.42 3.19 -1.80
N GLU A 85 4.90 3.75 -0.70
CA GLU A 85 6.33 3.95 -0.41
C GLU A 85 6.72 3.38 0.96
N ILE A 86 8.03 3.20 1.17
CA ILE A 86 8.56 2.75 2.46
C ILE A 86 8.23 3.80 3.52
N GLY A 87 7.69 3.35 4.66
CA GLY A 87 7.29 4.23 5.76
C GLY A 87 5.81 4.64 5.74
N ASP A 88 5.08 4.42 4.64
CA ASP A 88 3.63 4.59 4.61
C ASP A 88 2.96 3.57 5.55
N TYR A 89 1.81 3.97 6.10
CA TYR A 89 0.96 3.08 6.90
C TYR A 89 -0.22 2.60 6.08
N ILE A 90 -0.65 1.37 6.33
CA ILE A 90 -1.83 0.75 5.75
C ILE A 90 -2.78 0.43 6.90
N SER A 91 -4.02 0.89 6.80
CA SER A 91 -5.06 0.66 7.82
C SER A 91 -6.35 0.16 7.16
N GLY A 92 -6.91 -0.92 7.69
CA GLY A 92 -8.17 -1.46 7.21
C GLY A 92 -9.33 -0.82 7.95
N ALA A 93 -10.46 -0.61 7.29
CA ALA A 93 -11.66 -0.08 7.96
C ALA A 93 -12.14 -1.01 9.09
N SER A 94 -11.91 -2.32 8.97
CA SER A 94 -12.27 -3.33 9.98
C SER A 94 -11.10 -3.75 10.88
N GLU A 95 -9.88 -3.23 10.68
CA GLU A 95 -8.69 -3.67 11.40
C GLU A 95 -8.16 -2.56 12.32
N THR A 96 -8.01 -2.87 13.60
CA THR A 96 -7.47 -1.93 14.60
C THR A 96 -5.96 -1.74 14.47
N LYS A 97 -5.28 -2.58 13.68
CA LYS A 97 -3.82 -2.53 13.50
C LYS A 97 -3.47 -1.72 12.26
N ARG A 98 -2.49 -0.83 12.41
CA ARG A 98 -1.83 -0.16 11.29
C ARG A 98 -0.60 -0.97 10.92
N TYR A 99 -0.44 -1.27 9.65
CA TYR A 99 0.74 -1.94 9.11
C TYR A 99 1.65 -0.90 8.48
N GLN A 100 2.92 -0.86 8.86
CA GLN A 100 3.90 0.02 8.24
C GLN A 100 4.63 -0.71 7.12
N ILE A 101 4.79 -0.08 5.96
CA ILE A 101 5.60 -0.63 4.86
C ILE A 101 7.09 -0.51 5.23
N VAL A 102 7.79 -1.64 5.30
CA VAL A 102 9.18 -1.70 5.79
C VAL A 102 10.20 -1.86 4.67
N SER A 103 9.80 -2.40 3.51
CA SER A 103 10.72 -2.62 2.38
C SER A 103 10.14 -2.15 1.05
N ALA A 104 11.01 -2.10 0.03
CA ALA A 104 10.67 -1.57 -1.28
C ALA A 104 9.45 -2.29 -1.88
N VAL A 105 8.47 -1.48 -2.28
CA VAL A 105 7.23 -1.98 -2.85
C VAL A 105 7.50 -2.56 -4.23
N THR A 106 7.13 -3.83 -4.43
CA THR A 106 7.31 -4.50 -5.73
C THR A 106 6.07 -4.26 -6.57
N LYS A 107 6.26 -3.64 -7.74
CA LYS A 107 5.18 -3.42 -8.71
C LYS A 107 5.16 -4.58 -9.72
N ASP A 108 3.96 -5.07 -10.00
CA ASP A 108 3.73 -5.99 -11.13
C ASP A 108 4.13 -5.31 -12.45
N PRO A 109 4.85 -5.97 -13.38
CA PRO A 109 5.15 -5.44 -14.70
C PRO A 109 3.93 -4.89 -15.46
N ALA A 110 2.74 -5.49 -15.28
CA ALA A 110 1.50 -4.99 -15.87
C ALA A 110 0.88 -3.78 -15.13
N GLY A 111 1.47 -3.41 -13.99
CA GLY A 111 1.05 -2.28 -13.16
C GLY A 111 -0.32 -2.45 -12.51
N ALA A 112 -0.83 -3.67 -12.42
CA ALA A 112 -2.15 -3.96 -11.87
C ALA A 112 -2.13 -4.11 -10.35
N THR A 113 -1.03 -4.59 -9.77
CA THR A 113 -0.90 -4.80 -8.32
C THR A 113 0.43 -4.32 -7.77
N PHE A 114 0.42 -3.99 -6.48
CA PHE A 114 1.59 -3.69 -5.67
C PHE A 114 1.72 -4.73 -4.55
N VAL A 115 2.92 -5.22 -4.33
CA VAL A 115 3.24 -6.15 -3.24
C VAL A 115 4.09 -5.40 -2.23
N CYS A 116 3.53 -5.24 -1.03
CA CYS A 116 4.16 -4.55 0.09
C CYS A 116 4.50 -5.54 1.21
N HIS A 117 5.71 -5.43 1.74
CA HIS A 117 6.10 -6.08 2.98
C HIS A 117 5.87 -5.10 4.13
N CYS A 118 4.97 -5.49 5.03
CA CYS A 118 4.54 -4.64 6.11
C CYS A 118 4.74 -5.30 7.48
N ARG A 119 4.90 -4.46 8.50
CA ARG A 119 5.01 -4.84 9.90
C ARG A 119 3.99 -4.11 10.75
#